data_AF-A0A845ZCN5-F1
#
_entry.id   AF-A0A845ZCN5-F1
#
_cell.length_a   1.000
_cell.length_b   1.000
_cell.length_c   1.000
_cell.angle_alpha   90.00
_cell.angle_beta   90.00
_cell.angle_gamma   90.00
#
_symmetry.space_group_name_H-M   'P 1'
#
loop_
_entity.id
_entity.type
_entity.pdbx_description
1 polymer ?
#
loop_
_entity_poly.entity_id
_entity_poly.type
_entity_poly.pdbx_seq_one_letter_code
_entity_poly.pdbx_strand_id
1 'polypeptide(L)'
;QLQRIFPLQLDTRSPKKPVGESMYQENRFKMLTKSKPTDAKQLLAQAQEDVNTRYAMYEYLAARKLEMLNGNGNGNGNSDAIKTPEKTTNS
;
A
#
# COMPACT_ATOMS: atom_id res chain seq x y z
N GLN A 1 20.37 23.04 18.36
CA GLN A 1 19.72 21.73 18.51
C GLN A 1 19.68 21.06 17.14
N LEU A 2 20.22 19.84 17.02
CA LEU A 2 20.04 19.02 15.82
C LEU A 2 18.68 18.34 15.91
N GLN A 3 17.72 18.80 15.11
CA GLN A 3 16.47 18.08 14.93
C GLN A 3 16.78 16.77 14.21
N ARG A 4 16.62 15.65 14.91
CA ARG A 4 16.80 14.33 14.33
C ARG A 4 15.59 14.05 13.44
N ILE A 5 15.74 14.28 12.14
CA ILE A 5 14.75 13.92 11.11
C ILE A 5 14.63 12.39 11.06
N PHE A 6 13.39 11.88 11.03
CA PHE A 6 13.17 10.44 10.93
C PHE A 6 13.61 9.93 9.55
N PRO A 7 14.26 8.75 9.48
CA PRO A 7 14.85 8.26 8.23
C PRO A 7 13.82 7.90 7.15
N LEU A 8 12.56 7.65 7.53
CA LEU A 8 11.44 7.48 6.61
C LEU A 8 10.20 8.19 7.17
N GLN A 9 9.66 9.12 6.41
CA GLN A 9 8.40 9.78 6.67
C GLN A 9 7.52 9.61 5.41
N LEU A 10 6.27 9.19 5.60
CA LEU A 10 5.32 9.07 4.50
C LEU A 10 4.55 10.39 4.36
N ASP A 11 4.97 11.21 3.39
CA ASP A 11 4.36 12.52 3.15
C ASP A 11 3.07 12.45 2.32
N THR A 12 2.75 11.27 1.77
CA THR A 12 1.57 11.04 0.95
C THR A 12 0.43 10.45 1.79
N ARG A 13 -0.78 10.96 1.57
CA ARG A 13 -1.99 10.39 2.19
C ARG A 13 -2.43 9.13 1.45
N SER A 14 -3.24 8.32 2.12
CA SER A 14 -3.86 7.13 1.53
C SER A 14 -4.52 7.42 0.18
N PRO A 15 -4.28 6.59 -0.86
CA PRO A 15 -4.90 6.76 -2.16
C PRO A 15 -6.43 6.75 -2.04
N LYS A 16 -7.07 7.82 -2.51
CA LYS A 16 -8.54 7.95 -2.45
C LYS A 16 -9.25 7.52 -3.73
N LYS A 17 -8.48 7.28 -4.79
CA LYS A 17 -8.96 7.02 -6.14
C LYS A 17 -8.24 5.81 -6.73
N PRO A 18 -8.91 5.00 -7.56
CA PRO A 18 -8.27 3.93 -8.31
C PRO A 18 -7.17 4.47 -9.23
N VAL A 19 -6.08 3.72 -9.39
CA VAL A 19 -4.95 4.11 -10.24
C VAL A 19 -5.38 4.28 -11.70
N GLY A 20 -6.41 3.53 -12.13
CA GLY A 20 -6.99 3.60 -13.46
C GLY A 20 -7.52 4.99 -13.84
N GLU A 21 -8.04 5.78 -12.89
CA GLU A 21 -8.54 7.13 -13.19
C GLU A 21 -7.42 8.03 -13.72
N SER A 22 -6.22 7.92 -13.16
CA SER A 22 -5.05 8.70 -13.60
C SER A 22 -4.41 8.08 -14.84
N MET A 23 -4.25 6.76 -14.89
CA MET A 23 -3.67 6.07 -16.04
C MET A 23 -4.47 6.36 -17.32
N TYR A 24 -5.80 6.28 -17.28
CA TYR A 24 -6.62 6.56 -18.45
C TYR A 24 -6.76 8.05 -18.79
N GLN A 25 -6.04 8.95 -18.15
CA GLN A 25 -5.85 10.31 -18.67
C GLN A 25 -4.73 10.37 -19.72
N GLU A 26 -3.82 9.41 -19.71
CA GLU A 26 -2.64 9.38 -20.59
C GLU A 26 -2.86 8.48 -21.83
N ASN A 27 -2.36 8.93 -22.99
CA ASN A 27 -2.53 8.19 -24.25
C ASN A 27 -1.86 6.81 -24.25
N ARG A 28 -0.74 6.65 -23.54
CA ARG A 28 -0.02 5.37 -23.47
C ARG A 28 -0.87 4.21 -22.96
N PHE A 29 -1.79 4.46 -22.03
CA PHE A 29 -2.70 3.44 -21.52
C PHE A 29 -3.97 3.32 -22.35
N LYS A 30 -4.50 4.46 -22.87
CA LYS A 30 -5.64 4.45 -23.80
C LYS A 30 -5.36 3.66 -25.08
N MET A 31 -4.13 3.69 -25.58
CA MET A 31 -3.78 2.93 -26.78
C MET A 31 -3.77 1.42 -26.53
N LEU A 32 -3.39 1.00 -25.32
CA LEU A 32 -3.42 -0.41 -24.93
C LEU A 32 -4.85 -0.95 -24.88
N THR A 33 -5.82 -0.17 -24.38
CA THR A 33 -7.23 -0.61 -24.34
C THR A 33 -7.85 -0.82 -25.73
N LYS A 34 -7.36 -0.10 -26.75
CA LYS A 34 -7.81 -0.24 -28.15
C LYS A 34 -7.16 -1.42 -28.86
N SER A 35 -5.87 -1.63 -28.63
CA SER A 35 -5.07 -2.65 -29.33
C SER A 35 -5.16 -4.03 -28.68
N LYS A 36 -5.19 -4.08 -27.34
CA LYS A 36 -5.18 -5.32 -26.53
C LYS A 36 -6.11 -5.17 -25.32
N PRO A 37 -7.44 -5.18 -25.52
CA PRO A 37 -8.41 -4.90 -24.46
C PRO A 37 -8.38 -5.90 -23.29
N THR A 38 -8.09 -7.18 -23.57
CA THR A 38 -8.01 -8.22 -22.54
C THR A 38 -6.81 -8.00 -21.62
N ASP A 39 -5.63 -7.80 -22.20
CA ASP A 39 -4.40 -7.51 -21.46
C ASP A 39 -4.53 -6.21 -20.66
N ALA A 40 -5.15 -5.18 -21.25
CA ALA A 40 -5.37 -3.91 -20.57
C ALA A 40 -6.18 -4.06 -19.27
N LYS A 41 -7.21 -4.93 -19.26
CA LYS A 41 -7.99 -5.22 -18.04
C LYS A 41 -7.17 -5.96 -17.00
N GLN A 42 -6.40 -6.96 -17.41
CA GLN A 42 -5.55 -7.75 -16.51
C GLN A 42 -4.46 -6.88 -15.87
N LEU A 43 -3.76 -6.09 -16.70
CA LEU A 43 -2.69 -5.19 -16.25
C LEU A 43 -3.23 -4.06 -15.36
N LEU A 44 -4.45 -3.57 -15.61
CA LEU A 44 -5.07 -2.58 -14.73
C LEU A 44 -5.33 -3.15 -13.33
N ALA A 45 -5.82 -4.39 -13.24
CA ALA A 45 -6.04 -5.06 -11.96
C ALA A 45 -4.73 -5.23 -11.18
N GLN A 46 -3.67 -5.71 -11.86
CA GLN A 46 -2.34 -5.84 -11.29
C GLN A 46 -1.77 -4.49 -10.83
N ALA A 47 -1.91 -3.45 -11.65
CA ALA A 47 -1.44 -2.12 -11.28
C ALA A 47 -2.13 -1.59 -10.01
N GLN A 48 -3.42 -1.87 -9.83
CA GLN A 48 -4.14 -1.49 -8.62
C GLN A 48 -3.62 -2.24 -7.39
N GLU A 49 -3.41 -3.56 -7.52
CA GLU A 49 -2.84 -4.39 -6.46
C GLU A 49 -1.43 -3.93 -6.07
N ASP A 50 -0.60 -3.59 -7.05
CA ASP A 50 0.75 -3.06 -6.84
C ASP A 50 0.75 -1.72 -6.08
N VAL A 51 -0.20 -0.84 -6.39
CA VAL A 51 -0.35 0.44 -5.66
C VAL A 51 -0.75 0.17 -4.21
N ASN A 52 -1.72 -0.70 -4.00
CA ASN A 52 -2.20 -1.04 -2.65
C ASN A 52 -1.08 -1.67 -1.81
N THR A 53 -0.36 -2.65 -2.37
CA THR A 53 0.72 -3.37 -1.70
C THR A 53 1.87 -2.43 -1.33
N ARG A 54 2.31 -1.58 -2.27
CA ARG A 54 3.39 -0.62 -2.02
C ARG A 54 2.99 0.41 -0.97
N TYR A 55 1.76 0.92 -1.03
CA TYR A 55 1.28 1.87 -0.02
C TYR A 55 1.27 1.23 1.38
N ALA A 56 0.71 0.03 1.52
CA ALA A 56 0.67 -0.69 2.80
C ALA A 56 2.07 -0.96 3.37
N MET A 57 3.04 -1.31 2.50
CA MET A 57 4.43 -1.47 2.90
C MET A 57 5.02 -0.17 3.46
N TYR A 58 4.83 0.96 2.77
CA TYR A 58 5.36 2.25 3.24
C TYR A 58 4.69 2.72 4.52
N GLU A 59 3.37 2.51 4.64
CA GLU A 59 2.62 2.80 5.86
C GLU A 59 3.16 1.99 7.04
N TYR A 60 3.38 0.68 6.86
CA TYR A 60 3.98 -0.18 7.88
C TYR A 60 5.38 0.29 8.29
N LEU A 61 6.24 0.61 7.33
CA LEU A 61 7.62 1.05 7.61
C LEU A 61 7.66 2.39 8.35
N ALA A 62 6.75 3.31 8.02
CA ALA A 62 6.60 4.58 8.70
C ALA A 62 6.05 4.39 10.13
N ALA A 63 5.06 3.51 10.32
CA ALA A 63 4.41 3.25 11.59
C ALA A 63 5.31 2.50 12.60
N ARG A 64 6.08 1.48 12.15
CA ARG A 64 6.96 0.67 13.02
C ARG A 64 7.97 1.53 13.78
N LYS A 65 8.43 2.64 13.21
CA LYS A 65 9.37 3.54 13.89
C LYS A 65 8.69 4.40 14.95
N LEU A 66 7.42 4.75 14.77
CA LEU A 66 6.62 5.45 15.78
C LEU A 66 6.47 4.59 17.04
N GLU A 67 6.22 3.29 16.87
CA GLU A 67 6.16 2.34 17.99
C GLU A 67 7.49 2.24 18.74
N MET A 68 8.62 2.20 18.03
CA MET A 68 9.96 2.18 18.64
C MET A 68 10.33 3.43 19.44
N LEU A 69 9.71 4.58 19.15
CA LEU A 69 9.96 5.83 19.88
C LEU A 69 9.04 6.01 21.08
N ASN A 70 7.86 5.39 21.04
CA ASN A 70 6.85 5.49 22.10
C ASN A 70 7.01 4.43 23.19
N GLY A 71 7.83 3.40 22.97
CA GLY A 71 8.02 2.26 23.86
C GLY A 71 9.23 2.39 24.80
N ASN A 72 8.96 2.80 26.04
CA ASN A 72 9.77 2.49 27.21
C ASN A 72 10.01 0.96 27.22
N GLY A 73 11.28 0.54 27.17
CA GLY A 73 11.64 -0.88 27.09
C GLY A 73 11.15 -1.64 28.31
N ASN A 74 10.26 -2.61 28.10
CA ASN A 74 10.13 -3.75 29.00
C ASN A 74 9.80 -5.00 28.19
N GLY A 75 10.69 -5.96 28.28
CA GLY A 75 10.62 -7.22 27.56
C GLY A 75 9.61 -8.21 28.14
N ASN A 76 9.57 -9.35 27.45
CA ASN A 76 8.80 -10.57 27.68
C ASN A 76 7.34 -10.59 27.25
N GLY A 77 7.01 -11.55 26.38
CA GLY A 77 5.72 -12.22 26.44
C GLY A 77 5.11 -12.64 25.12
N ASN A 78 5.55 -13.81 24.63
CA ASN A 78 4.70 -14.84 24.02
C ASN A 78 4.26 -14.71 22.55
N SER A 79 4.67 -15.73 21.80
CA SER A 79 3.96 -16.32 20.67
C SER A 79 2.46 -16.45 20.95
N ASP A 80 1.61 -15.95 20.05
CA ASP A 80 0.43 -16.63 19.50
C ASP A 80 -0.43 -15.64 18.70
N ALA A 81 -1.14 -16.18 17.70
CA ALA A 81 -2.12 -15.54 16.81
C ALA A 81 -1.58 -14.89 15.52
N ILE A 82 -1.04 -15.74 14.64
CA ILE A 82 -1.37 -15.66 13.21
C ILE A 82 -2.89 -15.88 13.11
N LYS A 83 -3.67 -14.81 12.97
CA LYS A 83 -5.06 -14.90 12.49
C LYS A 83 -5.09 -14.50 11.03
N THR A 84 -5.06 -15.52 10.16
CA THR A 84 -5.39 -15.44 8.74
C THR A 84 -6.77 -14.78 8.58
N PRO A 85 -6.97 -13.82 7.64
CA PRO A 85 -8.29 -13.24 7.42
C PRO A 85 -9.21 -14.29 6.79
N GLU A 86 -10.28 -14.60 7.52
CA GLU A 86 -11.41 -15.40 7.05
C GLU A 86 -12.07 -14.72 5.85
N LYS A 87 -12.16 -15.47 4.75
CA LYS A 87 -12.96 -15.16 3.57
C LYS A 87 -14.43 -15.43 3.89
N THR A 88 -15.16 -14.45 4.39
CA THR A 88 -16.63 -14.48 4.35
C THR A 88 -17.10 -13.84 3.05
N THR A 89 -17.53 -14.71 2.15
CA THR A 89 -18.49 -14.45 1.08
C THR A 89 -19.72 -13.74 1.64
N ASN A 90 -20.02 -12.55 1.14
CA ASN A 90 -21.34 -11.96 1.29
C ASN A 90 -22.08 -12.11 -0.04
N SER A 91 -23.31 -12.62 0.11
CA SER A 91 -24.24 -13.08 -0.90
C SER A 91 -24.80 -11.98 -1.80
#